data_AF-A0A8T8KI99-F1
#
_entry.id   AF-A0A8T8KI99-F1
#
_cell.length_a   1.000
_cell.length_b   1.000
_cell.length_c   1.000
_cell.angle_alpha   90.00
_cell.angle_beta   90.00
_cell.angle_gamma   90.00
#
_symmetry.space_group_name_H-M   'P 1'
#
loop_
_entity.id
_entity.type
_entity.pdbx_description
1 polymer ?
#
loop_
_entity_poly.entity_id
_entity_poly.type
_entity_poly.pdbx_seq_one_letter_code
_entity_poly.pdbx_strand_id
1 'polypeptide(L)'
;MGYDGEGRLRYNAFLSRYPFAVDAYELGFLTGIREDYGFQAEGVRNVDLEVGMLDNDFEDPDINRYLELFDRFDPSIAVVGDAYSHADAVEYQEVVDELSQEHPYKTYIVAPKCREAFEVLEDSVTLGYPIGYSDLDPFDVAPLSEWRGNEIHILGGSPTKQWDAIRELTQPTLTGLPSAEVVGVDWNGPHKVAYMGEHWSRDGWQPADHLSIRETVRKSLEEIKEFWLEREFWPGTELRELNGEAVLEPDEPIYIDRGGEPISSREDLEDAVVREYEHGVYAFDSEVQADFIEYRERWLEKL
;
A
#
# COMPACT_ATOMS: atom_id res chain seq x y z
N MET A 1 16.61 -31.85 6.95
CA MET A 1 16.93 -30.67 6.14
C MET A 1 15.61 -30.01 5.86
N GLY A 2 15.24 -29.09 6.74
CA GLY A 2 13.98 -28.35 6.67
C GLY A 2 14.16 -27.20 5.70
N TYR A 3 13.10 -26.92 4.96
CA TYR A 3 12.95 -25.76 4.10
C TYR A 3 13.30 -24.47 4.85
N ASP A 4 14.18 -23.66 4.28
CA ASP A 4 14.81 -22.50 4.90
C ASP A 4 13.93 -21.24 4.84
N GLY A 5 12.85 -21.23 4.04
CA GLY A 5 11.80 -20.20 4.09
C GLY A 5 12.27 -18.74 3.96
N GLU A 6 13.45 -18.48 3.40
CA GLU A 6 14.12 -17.17 3.36
C GLU A 6 13.52 -16.15 2.36
N GLY A 7 12.21 -16.20 2.11
CA GLY A 7 11.53 -15.14 1.36
C GLY A 7 10.93 -14.15 2.35
N ARG A 8 11.47 -12.94 2.49
CA ARG A 8 10.69 -11.83 3.07
C ARG A 8 9.65 -11.38 2.04
N LEU A 9 8.56 -10.78 2.49
CA LEU A 9 7.72 -10.01 1.58
C LEU A 9 8.58 -8.95 0.88
N ARG A 10 8.35 -8.72 -0.41
CA ARG A 10 8.90 -7.56 -1.11
C ARG A 10 8.21 -6.28 -0.65
N TYR A 11 6.93 -6.37 -0.29
CA TYR A 11 6.12 -5.26 0.20
C TYR A 11 4.92 -5.74 1.04
N ASN A 12 4.40 -4.86 1.89
CA ASN A 12 3.11 -5.03 2.58
C ASN A 12 2.29 -3.76 2.33
N ALA A 13 1.20 -3.89 1.59
CA ALA A 13 0.47 -2.75 1.06
C ALA A 13 -0.77 -2.39 1.89
N PHE A 14 -1.02 -1.08 1.97
CA PHE A 14 -2.22 -0.53 2.57
C PHE A 14 -2.75 0.60 1.68
N LEU A 15 -3.89 0.34 1.05
CA LEU A 15 -4.50 1.25 0.08
C LEU A 15 -5.65 1.96 0.79
N SER A 16 -5.40 3.21 1.14
CA SER A 16 -6.38 4.01 1.86
C SER A 16 -6.17 5.48 1.56
N ARG A 17 -7.08 6.30 2.08
CA ARG A 17 -7.03 7.75 2.01
C ARG A 17 -6.29 8.35 3.19
N TYR A 18 -5.97 9.64 3.08
CA TYR A 18 -5.62 10.50 4.18
C TYR A 18 -6.69 10.45 5.30
N PRO A 19 -6.29 10.47 6.58
CA PRO A 19 -4.91 10.49 7.09
C PRO A 19 -4.24 9.11 7.19
N PHE A 20 -4.99 8.03 6.96
CA PHE A 20 -4.55 6.66 7.21
C PHE A 20 -3.37 6.23 6.34
N ALA A 21 -3.32 6.69 5.08
CA ALA A 21 -2.20 6.44 4.19
C ALA A 21 -0.88 7.03 4.74
N VAL A 22 -0.91 8.23 5.33
CA VAL A 22 0.28 8.86 5.94
C VAL A 22 0.77 8.02 7.10
N ASP A 23 -0.14 7.62 7.99
CA ASP A 23 0.22 6.78 9.15
C ASP A 23 0.79 5.42 8.70
N ALA A 24 0.25 4.82 7.64
CA ALA A 24 0.76 3.57 7.08
C ALA A 24 2.16 3.74 6.47
N TYR A 25 2.37 4.81 5.70
CA TYR A 25 3.67 5.13 5.12
C TYR A 25 4.75 5.32 6.20
N GLU A 26 4.44 6.05 7.28
CA GLU A 26 5.37 6.24 8.40
C GLU A 26 5.74 4.93 9.10
N LEU A 27 4.80 3.99 9.14
CA LEU A 27 4.98 2.64 9.64
C LEU A 27 5.65 1.71 8.61
N GLY A 28 6.03 2.20 7.42
CA GLY A 28 6.78 1.45 6.43
C GLY A 28 5.95 0.56 5.51
N PHE A 29 4.63 0.73 5.49
CA PHE A 29 3.77 0.07 4.50
C PHE A 29 3.96 0.69 3.11
N LEU A 30 3.78 -0.11 2.07
CA LEU A 30 3.61 0.39 0.73
C LEU A 30 2.22 1.03 0.61
N THR A 31 2.17 2.35 0.40
CA THR A 31 0.91 3.05 0.19
C THR A 31 0.45 2.96 -1.26
N GLY A 32 -0.87 3.03 -1.45
CA GLY A 32 -1.45 2.99 -2.77
C GLY A 32 -2.90 3.45 -2.77
N ILE A 33 -3.50 3.41 -3.95
CA ILE A 33 -4.90 3.76 -4.16
C ILE A 33 -5.58 2.69 -5.00
N ARG A 34 -6.91 2.62 -4.90
CA ARG A 34 -7.73 1.91 -5.87
C ARG A 34 -8.26 2.92 -6.88
N GLU A 35 -8.40 2.51 -8.13
CA GLU A 35 -8.78 3.35 -9.27
C GLU A 35 -10.00 4.27 -9.04
N ASP A 36 -10.96 3.84 -8.22
CA ASP A 36 -12.19 4.58 -7.90
C ASP A 36 -12.02 5.66 -6.80
N TYR A 37 -10.85 5.78 -6.16
CA TYR A 37 -10.56 6.83 -5.20
C TYR A 37 -9.09 7.28 -5.19
N GLY A 38 -8.83 8.51 -4.71
CA GLY A 38 -7.47 9.01 -4.47
C GLY A 38 -7.12 9.03 -2.99
N PHE A 39 -5.92 9.52 -2.65
CA PHE A 39 -5.54 9.75 -1.25
C PHE A 39 -6.42 10.78 -0.53
N GLN A 40 -7.22 11.59 -1.24
CA GLN A 40 -8.04 12.66 -0.63
C GLN A 40 -7.20 13.64 0.21
N ALA A 41 -5.97 13.92 -0.21
CA ALA A 41 -4.99 14.77 0.47
C ALA A 41 -4.94 16.22 -0.06
N GLU A 42 -5.81 16.61 -1.00
CA GLU A 42 -5.79 17.96 -1.61
C GLU A 42 -6.00 19.12 -0.61
N GLY A 43 -6.50 18.81 0.60
CA GLY A 43 -6.71 19.78 1.67
C GLY A 43 -5.51 19.99 2.60
N VAL A 44 -4.52 19.09 2.58
CA VAL A 44 -3.30 19.17 3.40
C VAL A 44 -2.15 19.69 2.57
N ARG A 45 -1.27 20.50 3.17
CA ARG A 45 -0.23 21.24 2.44
C ARG A 45 1.15 20.64 2.56
N ASN A 46 1.41 19.91 3.65
CA ASN A 46 2.71 19.35 3.99
C ASN A 46 2.67 17.82 3.99
N VAL A 47 1.95 17.23 3.05
CA VAL A 47 1.87 15.79 2.86
C VAL A 47 2.24 15.48 1.42
N ASP A 48 3.31 14.71 1.25
CA ASP A 48 3.73 14.17 -0.04
C ASP A 48 3.83 12.65 0.06
N LEU A 49 3.01 11.95 -0.71
CA LEU A 49 2.89 10.49 -0.69
C LEU A 49 2.91 9.95 -2.10
N GLU A 50 3.85 9.04 -2.36
CA GLU A 50 3.89 8.28 -3.61
C GLU A 50 2.82 7.18 -3.62
N VAL A 51 2.24 6.95 -4.80
CA VAL A 51 1.36 5.82 -5.07
C VAL A 51 2.24 4.63 -5.48
N GLY A 52 2.64 3.81 -4.50
CA GLY A 52 3.44 2.62 -4.75
C GLY A 52 2.66 1.45 -5.35
N MET A 53 1.37 1.34 -5.03
CA MET A 53 0.45 0.32 -5.56
C MET A 53 -0.82 0.95 -6.13
N LEU A 54 -1.22 0.51 -7.32
CA LEU A 54 -2.48 0.89 -7.98
C LEU A 54 -3.35 -0.35 -8.15
N ASP A 55 -4.50 -0.34 -7.48
CA ASP A 55 -5.50 -1.41 -7.56
C ASP A 55 -6.64 -1.03 -8.52
N ASN A 56 -7.16 -1.98 -9.29
CA ASN A 56 -8.25 -1.71 -10.21
C ASN A 56 -9.60 -1.63 -9.47
N ASP A 57 -10.57 -0.94 -10.05
CA ASP A 57 -11.95 -1.05 -9.55
C ASP A 57 -12.59 -2.35 -10.05
N PHE A 58 -12.48 -3.42 -9.26
CA PHE A 58 -13.08 -4.72 -9.60
C PHE A 58 -14.62 -4.69 -9.67
N GLU A 59 -15.30 -3.69 -9.08
CA GLU A 59 -16.76 -3.58 -9.16
C GLU A 59 -17.22 -2.94 -10.50
N ASP A 60 -16.38 -2.10 -11.11
CA ASP A 60 -16.61 -1.43 -12.39
C ASP A 60 -15.31 -1.37 -13.21
N PRO A 61 -14.80 -2.52 -13.72
CA PRO A 61 -13.49 -2.57 -14.37
C PRO A 61 -13.48 -1.83 -15.72
N ASP A 62 -12.53 -0.91 -15.89
CA ASP A 62 -12.28 -0.18 -17.13
C ASP A 62 -10.76 -0.03 -17.36
N ILE A 63 -10.22 -0.80 -18.31
CA ILE A 63 -8.78 -0.80 -18.60
C ILE A 63 -8.26 0.56 -19.08
N ASN A 64 -9.05 1.34 -19.83
CA ASN A 64 -8.56 2.64 -20.30
C ASN A 64 -8.43 3.62 -19.13
N ARG A 65 -9.44 3.63 -18.24
CA ARG A 65 -9.41 4.46 -17.03
C ARG A 65 -8.26 4.03 -16.11
N TYR A 66 -8.03 2.72 -15.98
CA TYR A 66 -6.89 2.17 -15.23
C TYR A 66 -5.54 2.63 -15.80
N LEU A 67 -5.33 2.52 -17.12
CA LEU A 67 -4.09 2.89 -17.78
C LEU A 67 -3.81 4.41 -17.68
N GLU A 68 -4.84 5.26 -17.76
CA GLU A 68 -4.68 6.70 -17.51
C GLU A 68 -4.13 7.00 -16.10
N LEU A 69 -4.57 6.24 -15.09
CA LEU A 69 -4.05 6.37 -13.73
C LEU A 69 -2.67 5.76 -13.57
N PHE A 70 -2.38 4.64 -14.24
CA PHE A 70 -1.06 4.03 -14.26
C PHE A 70 -0.02 5.01 -14.81
N ASP A 71 -0.30 5.67 -15.93
CA ASP A 71 0.57 6.68 -16.53
C ASP A 71 0.76 7.91 -15.61
N ARG A 72 -0.32 8.31 -14.93
CA ARG A 72 -0.30 9.46 -14.03
C ARG A 72 0.55 9.23 -12.80
N PHE A 73 0.45 8.05 -12.20
CA PHE A 73 1.02 7.75 -10.89
C PHE A 73 2.31 6.94 -10.94
N ASP A 74 2.61 6.31 -12.08
CA ASP A 74 3.78 5.47 -12.30
C ASP A 74 3.99 4.42 -11.18
N PRO A 75 2.97 3.63 -10.80
CA PRO A 75 3.06 2.77 -9.63
C PRO A 75 4.09 1.66 -9.84
N SER A 76 4.76 1.25 -8.76
CA SER A 76 5.67 0.09 -8.78
C SER A 76 4.90 -1.23 -8.89
N ILE A 77 3.64 -1.24 -8.45
CA ILE A 77 2.77 -2.42 -8.39
C ILE A 77 1.42 -2.10 -8.99
N ALA A 78 0.99 -2.89 -9.97
CA ALA A 78 -0.23 -2.68 -10.72
C ALA A 78 -1.12 -3.93 -10.63
N VAL A 79 -2.23 -3.85 -9.90
CA VAL A 79 -3.30 -4.86 -9.98
C VAL A 79 -4.17 -4.52 -11.17
N VAL A 80 -4.04 -5.30 -12.24
CA VAL A 80 -4.66 -5.02 -13.55
C VAL A 80 -6.13 -5.43 -13.57
N GLY A 81 -6.48 -6.54 -12.91
CA GLY A 81 -7.87 -6.98 -12.87
C GLY A 81 -8.12 -8.38 -12.31
N ASP A 82 -9.41 -8.68 -12.14
CA ASP A 82 -9.95 -9.98 -11.75
C ASP A 82 -10.42 -10.75 -13.00
N ALA A 83 -9.76 -11.88 -13.32
CA ALA A 83 -10.05 -12.68 -14.52
C ALA A 83 -11.14 -13.74 -14.26
N TYR A 84 -12.41 -13.37 -14.48
CA TYR A 84 -13.58 -14.26 -14.33
C TYR A 84 -13.79 -15.21 -15.50
N SER A 85 -13.14 -14.98 -16.62
CA SER A 85 -13.20 -15.83 -17.80
C SER A 85 -11.85 -15.95 -18.51
N HIS A 86 -11.75 -16.92 -19.43
CA HIS A 86 -10.61 -17.00 -20.35
C HIS A 86 -10.45 -15.72 -21.19
N ALA A 87 -11.55 -15.05 -21.56
CA ALA A 87 -11.47 -13.83 -22.35
C ALA A 87 -10.82 -12.69 -21.53
N ASP A 88 -11.24 -12.55 -20.27
CA ASP A 88 -10.66 -11.58 -19.33
C ASP A 88 -9.16 -11.86 -19.12
N ALA A 89 -8.79 -13.14 -18.96
CA ALA A 89 -7.39 -13.52 -18.80
C ALA A 89 -6.54 -13.17 -20.03
N VAL A 90 -7.07 -13.33 -21.24
CA VAL A 90 -6.38 -12.93 -22.48
C VAL A 90 -6.24 -11.41 -22.53
N GLU A 91 -7.32 -10.66 -22.25
CA GLU A 91 -7.29 -9.20 -22.24
C GLU A 91 -6.26 -8.66 -21.24
N TYR A 92 -6.25 -9.16 -20.01
CA TYR A 92 -5.29 -8.70 -19.00
C TYR A 92 -3.86 -9.17 -19.30
N GLN A 93 -3.65 -10.35 -19.86
CA GLN A 93 -2.31 -10.78 -20.29
C GLN A 93 -1.77 -9.87 -21.41
N GLU A 94 -2.59 -9.50 -22.39
CA GLU A 94 -2.20 -8.56 -23.45
C GLU A 94 -1.78 -7.20 -22.88
N VAL A 95 -2.51 -6.69 -21.88
CA VAL A 95 -2.15 -5.45 -21.16
C VAL A 95 -0.83 -5.61 -20.41
N VAL A 96 -0.63 -6.72 -19.69
CA VAL A 96 0.62 -6.99 -18.97
C VAL A 96 1.80 -7.13 -19.93
N ASP A 97 1.61 -7.76 -21.09
CA ASP A 97 2.66 -7.91 -22.09
C ASP A 97 3.10 -6.56 -22.67
N GLU A 98 2.18 -5.63 -22.87
CA GLU A 98 2.49 -4.26 -23.30
C GLU A 98 3.23 -3.50 -22.20
N LEU A 99 2.67 -3.46 -20.99
CA LEU A 99 3.26 -2.72 -19.87
C LEU A 99 4.62 -3.27 -19.46
N SER A 100 4.81 -4.59 -19.46
CA SER A 100 6.08 -5.23 -19.09
C SER A 100 7.19 -4.99 -20.12
N GLN A 101 6.85 -4.74 -21.39
CA GLN A 101 7.84 -4.33 -22.39
C GLN A 101 8.35 -2.91 -22.13
N GLU A 102 7.47 -2.00 -21.70
CA GLU A 102 7.80 -0.60 -21.44
C GLU A 102 8.41 -0.39 -20.04
N HIS A 103 7.91 -1.13 -19.04
CA HIS A 103 8.29 -1.05 -17.64
C HIS A 103 8.58 -2.46 -17.06
N PRO A 104 9.71 -3.08 -17.43
CA PRO A 104 10.02 -4.48 -17.10
C PRO A 104 10.33 -4.75 -15.62
N TYR A 105 10.45 -3.71 -14.79
CA TYR A 105 10.81 -3.81 -13.37
C TYR A 105 9.61 -3.70 -12.42
N LYS A 106 8.41 -3.45 -12.95
CA LYS A 106 7.18 -3.36 -12.16
C LYS A 106 6.56 -4.73 -11.91
N THR A 107 5.75 -4.82 -10.88
CA THR A 107 4.96 -6.02 -10.57
C THR A 107 3.55 -5.87 -11.12
N TYR A 108 3.12 -6.81 -11.95
CA TYR A 108 1.76 -6.85 -12.51
C TYR A 108 0.97 -7.99 -11.89
N ILE A 109 -0.17 -7.67 -11.29
CA ILE A 109 -1.02 -8.63 -10.61
C ILE A 109 -2.30 -8.81 -11.40
N VAL A 110 -2.64 -10.07 -11.71
CA VAL A 110 -3.97 -10.45 -12.19
C VAL A 110 -4.50 -11.52 -11.25
N ALA A 111 -5.74 -11.36 -10.77
CA ALA A 111 -6.36 -12.33 -9.88
C ALA A 111 -7.19 -13.32 -10.69
N PRO A 112 -6.76 -14.58 -10.88
CA PRO A 112 -7.57 -15.56 -11.56
C PRO A 112 -8.81 -15.91 -10.71
N LYS A 113 -9.99 -15.81 -11.32
CA LYS A 113 -11.29 -16.20 -10.73
C LYS A 113 -11.95 -17.38 -11.46
N CYS A 114 -11.29 -17.90 -12.49
CA CYS A 114 -11.65 -19.13 -13.18
C CYS A 114 -10.41 -20.00 -13.40
N ARG A 115 -10.61 -21.29 -13.66
CA ARG A 115 -9.49 -22.22 -13.88
C ARG A 115 -8.80 -21.95 -15.21
N GLU A 116 -9.55 -21.57 -16.23
CA GLU A 116 -9.07 -21.29 -17.57
C GLU A 116 -8.07 -20.12 -17.60
N ALA A 117 -8.12 -19.20 -16.62
CA ALA A 117 -7.14 -18.13 -16.50
C ALA A 117 -5.70 -18.66 -16.32
N PHE A 118 -5.52 -19.79 -15.64
CA PHE A 118 -4.20 -20.42 -15.46
C PHE A 118 -3.62 -21.02 -16.75
N GLU A 119 -4.44 -21.19 -17.79
CA GLU A 119 -3.97 -21.65 -19.11
C GLU A 119 -3.43 -20.48 -19.96
N VAL A 120 -3.73 -19.24 -19.57
CA VAL A 120 -3.43 -18.01 -20.31
C VAL A 120 -2.36 -17.17 -19.63
N LEU A 121 -2.46 -16.99 -18.30
CA LEU A 121 -1.55 -16.12 -17.56
C LEU A 121 -0.13 -16.71 -17.54
N GLU A 122 0.85 -15.89 -17.96
CA GLU A 122 2.25 -16.28 -18.10
C GLU A 122 3.11 -15.84 -16.89
N ASP A 123 4.38 -16.25 -16.89
CA ASP A 123 5.35 -15.93 -15.83
C ASP A 123 5.60 -14.41 -15.63
N SER A 124 5.17 -13.55 -16.57
CA SER A 124 5.18 -12.09 -16.42
C SER A 124 4.15 -11.57 -15.42
N VAL A 125 3.21 -12.42 -15.00
CA VAL A 125 2.12 -12.09 -14.09
C VAL A 125 2.36 -12.68 -12.71
N THR A 126 2.24 -11.84 -11.68
CA THR A 126 2.08 -12.27 -10.29
C THR A 126 0.62 -12.65 -10.07
N LEU A 127 0.32 -13.87 -9.64
CA LEU A 127 -1.06 -14.29 -9.45
C LEU A 127 -1.63 -13.70 -8.16
N GLY A 128 -2.76 -13.00 -8.28
CA GLY A 128 -3.54 -12.50 -7.14
C GLY A 128 -4.31 -13.63 -6.47
N TYR A 129 -3.89 -14.06 -5.28
CA TYR A 129 -4.52 -15.12 -4.49
C TYR A 129 -5.61 -14.53 -3.57
N PRO A 130 -6.91 -14.72 -3.87
CA PRO A 130 -7.97 -13.94 -3.26
C PRO A 130 -8.49 -14.55 -1.94
N ILE A 131 -8.08 -14.01 -0.79
CA ILE A 131 -8.55 -14.48 0.54
C ILE A 131 -9.35 -13.43 1.33
N GLY A 132 -9.57 -12.26 0.72
CA GLY A 132 -10.36 -11.16 1.25
C GLY A 132 -11.87 -11.37 1.10
N TYR A 133 -12.55 -10.39 0.49
CA TYR A 133 -14.01 -10.37 0.28
C TYR A 133 -14.46 -11.12 -0.99
N SER A 134 -13.62 -12.00 -1.53
CA SER A 134 -13.98 -12.81 -2.69
C SER A 134 -15.12 -13.78 -2.36
N ASP A 135 -16.12 -13.84 -3.23
CA ASP A 135 -17.19 -14.85 -3.17
C ASP A 135 -16.67 -16.27 -3.48
N LEU A 136 -15.46 -16.37 -4.01
CA LEU A 136 -14.80 -17.61 -4.39
C LEU A 136 -13.63 -17.90 -3.44
N ASP A 137 -13.63 -19.10 -2.87
CA ASP A 137 -12.46 -19.67 -2.22
C ASP A 137 -11.40 -20.01 -3.28
N PRO A 138 -10.11 -19.66 -3.10
CA PRO A 138 -9.07 -20.00 -4.08
C PRO A 138 -9.01 -21.48 -4.46
N PHE A 139 -9.41 -22.39 -3.57
CA PHE A 139 -9.49 -23.82 -3.86
C PHE A 139 -10.66 -24.20 -4.76
N ASP A 140 -11.72 -23.39 -4.80
CA ASP A 140 -12.84 -23.56 -5.72
C ASP A 140 -12.47 -23.08 -7.13
N VAL A 141 -11.54 -22.13 -7.26
CA VAL A 141 -11.01 -21.66 -8.55
C VAL A 141 -10.08 -22.70 -9.18
N ALA A 142 -9.05 -23.13 -8.44
CA ALA A 142 -8.05 -24.05 -8.95
C ALA A 142 -7.40 -24.86 -7.81
N PRO A 143 -6.97 -26.11 -8.08
CA PRO A 143 -6.24 -26.89 -7.08
C PRO A 143 -4.89 -26.24 -6.77
N LEU A 144 -4.39 -26.51 -5.55
CA LEU A 144 -3.12 -25.94 -5.05
C LEU A 144 -1.92 -26.15 -5.99
N SER A 145 -1.94 -27.18 -6.83
CA SER A 145 -0.89 -27.44 -7.82
C SER A 145 -0.78 -26.39 -8.92
N GLU A 146 -1.87 -25.67 -9.23
CA GLU A 146 -1.86 -24.59 -10.24
C GLU A 146 -1.35 -23.28 -9.63
N TRP A 147 -1.57 -23.06 -8.33
CA TRP A 147 -1.05 -21.88 -7.62
C TRP A 147 0.44 -21.98 -7.29
N ARG A 148 0.87 -23.17 -6.87
CA ARG A 148 2.24 -23.42 -6.42
C ARG A 148 3.23 -23.45 -7.59
N GLY A 149 4.40 -22.87 -7.36
CA GLY A 149 5.43 -22.70 -8.39
C GLY A 149 5.38 -21.34 -9.09
N ASN A 150 4.33 -20.55 -8.86
CA ASN A 150 4.18 -19.20 -9.37
C ASN A 150 4.55 -18.14 -8.32
N GLU A 151 4.72 -16.91 -8.79
CA GLU A 151 4.78 -15.72 -7.96
C GLU A 151 3.36 -15.34 -7.50
N ILE A 152 3.16 -15.11 -6.21
CA ILE A 152 1.86 -14.87 -5.60
C ILE A 152 1.83 -13.56 -4.83
N HIS A 153 0.80 -12.76 -5.08
CA HIS A 153 0.37 -11.68 -4.19
C HIS A 153 -0.91 -12.13 -3.47
N ILE A 154 -0.98 -11.97 -2.15
CA ILE A 154 -2.19 -12.35 -1.39
C ILE A 154 -3.12 -11.14 -1.26
N LEU A 155 -4.28 -11.23 -1.93
CA LEU A 155 -5.26 -10.17 -2.00
C LEU A 155 -6.20 -10.17 -0.78
N GLY A 156 -6.05 -9.18 0.08
CA GLY A 156 -6.85 -8.99 1.29
C GLY A 156 -6.63 -10.03 2.39
N GLY A 157 -7.60 -10.13 3.30
CA GLY A 157 -7.57 -11.01 4.47
C GLY A 157 -6.72 -10.47 5.63
N SER A 158 -7.06 -10.83 6.88
CA SER A 158 -6.24 -10.42 8.03
C SER A 158 -4.88 -11.12 8.02
N PRO A 159 -3.83 -10.58 8.68
CA PRO A 159 -2.50 -11.20 8.70
C PRO A 159 -2.48 -12.66 9.14
N THR A 160 -3.37 -13.06 10.04
CA THR A 160 -3.56 -14.46 10.44
C THR A 160 -4.01 -15.35 9.27
N LYS A 161 -5.00 -14.91 8.49
CA LYS A 161 -5.49 -15.62 7.30
C LYS A 161 -4.42 -15.64 6.20
N GLN A 162 -3.75 -14.51 5.99
CA GLN A 162 -2.64 -14.38 5.04
C GLN A 162 -1.54 -15.36 5.41
N TRP A 163 -1.18 -15.46 6.69
CA TRP A 163 -0.15 -16.41 7.15
C TRP A 163 -0.55 -17.87 6.95
N ASP A 164 -1.81 -18.23 7.19
CA ASP A 164 -2.29 -19.59 6.91
C ASP A 164 -2.19 -19.92 5.41
N ALA A 165 -2.59 -19.00 4.54
CA ALA A 165 -2.44 -19.15 3.09
C ALA A 165 -0.96 -19.26 2.66
N ILE A 166 -0.08 -18.40 3.19
CA ILE A 166 1.38 -18.49 2.95
C ILE A 166 1.90 -19.87 3.30
N ARG A 167 1.52 -20.40 4.47
CA ARG A 167 1.96 -21.73 4.89
C ARG A 167 1.48 -22.82 3.94
N GLU A 168 0.24 -22.77 3.48
CA GLU A 168 -0.29 -23.75 2.52
C GLU A 168 0.43 -23.68 1.16
N LEU A 169 0.71 -22.46 0.68
CA LEU A 169 1.39 -22.21 -0.59
C LEU A 169 2.89 -22.56 -0.56
N THR A 170 3.53 -22.49 0.61
CA THR A 170 5.00 -22.58 0.70
C THR A 170 5.53 -23.84 1.37
N GLN A 171 4.77 -24.44 2.30
CA GLN A 171 5.29 -25.59 3.05
C GLN A 171 5.57 -26.78 2.13
N PRO A 172 6.58 -27.63 2.46
CA PRO A 172 6.83 -28.86 1.72
C PRO A 172 5.59 -29.77 1.67
N THR A 173 5.35 -30.36 0.51
CA THR A 173 4.22 -31.28 0.31
C THR A 173 4.69 -32.72 0.15
N LEU A 174 3.84 -33.69 0.48
CA LEU A 174 4.14 -35.12 0.32
C LEU A 174 4.35 -35.52 -1.15
N THR A 175 3.71 -34.80 -2.06
CA THR A 175 3.79 -35.01 -3.52
C THR A 175 4.96 -34.28 -4.16
N GLY A 176 5.73 -33.49 -3.39
CA GLY A 176 6.88 -32.75 -3.91
C GLY A 176 6.52 -31.58 -4.83
N LEU A 177 5.30 -31.03 -4.69
CA LEU A 177 4.92 -29.80 -5.41
C LEU A 177 5.89 -28.66 -5.05
N PRO A 178 6.31 -27.85 -6.03
CA PRO A 178 7.19 -26.69 -5.78
C PRO A 178 6.53 -25.74 -4.77
N SER A 179 7.31 -24.94 -4.06
CA SER A 179 6.75 -23.84 -3.27
C SER A 179 6.29 -22.73 -4.19
N ALA A 180 5.24 -22.00 -3.82
CA ALA A 180 5.01 -20.67 -4.39
C ALA A 180 6.06 -19.66 -3.88
N GLU A 181 6.23 -18.56 -4.60
CA GLU A 181 6.98 -17.39 -4.15
C GLU A 181 5.97 -16.30 -3.75
N VAL A 182 5.72 -16.11 -2.45
CA VAL A 182 4.80 -15.06 -1.99
C VAL A 182 5.55 -13.74 -1.86
N VAL A 183 5.23 -12.78 -2.72
CA VAL A 183 5.98 -11.52 -2.85
C VAL A 183 5.34 -10.35 -2.12
N GLY A 184 4.04 -10.38 -1.91
CA GLY A 184 3.32 -9.25 -1.34
C GLY A 184 1.98 -9.66 -0.75
N VAL A 185 1.49 -8.80 0.13
CA VAL A 185 0.16 -8.88 0.72
C VAL A 185 -0.42 -7.47 0.80
N ASP A 186 -1.74 -7.34 0.71
CA ASP A 186 -2.45 -6.10 1.00
C ASP A 186 -3.63 -6.37 1.94
N TRP A 187 -4.01 -5.38 2.77
CA TRP A 187 -5.26 -5.48 3.52
C TRP A 187 -5.79 -4.15 4.06
N ASN A 188 -6.93 -3.71 3.52
CA ASN A 188 -7.58 -2.45 3.93
C ASN A 188 -8.59 -2.62 5.10
N GLY A 189 -8.68 -3.82 5.69
CA GLY A 189 -9.61 -4.12 6.78
C GLY A 189 -9.51 -3.23 8.02
N PRO A 190 -8.32 -2.76 8.46
CA PRO A 190 -8.17 -1.82 9.56
C PRO A 190 -9.07 -0.59 9.44
N HIS A 191 -9.13 -0.01 8.24
CA HIS A 191 -9.92 1.19 8.00
C HIS A 191 -11.42 0.93 8.12
N LYS A 192 -11.89 -0.17 7.53
CA LYS A 192 -13.30 -0.56 7.59
C LYS A 192 -13.78 -0.83 9.02
N VAL A 193 -12.96 -1.55 9.81
CA VAL A 193 -13.34 -1.99 11.15
C VAL A 193 -13.20 -0.88 12.19
N ALA A 194 -12.32 0.10 11.96
CA ALA A 194 -12.25 1.29 12.82
C ALA A 194 -13.59 2.04 12.90
N TYR A 195 -14.37 2.10 11.81
CA TYR A 195 -15.72 2.69 11.83
C TYR A 195 -16.74 1.88 12.65
N MET A 196 -16.43 0.63 12.98
CA MET A 196 -17.22 -0.22 13.86
C MET A 196 -16.76 -0.13 15.32
N GLY A 197 -15.76 0.71 15.63
CA GLY A 197 -15.23 0.89 16.99
C GLY A 197 -14.28 -0.23 17.43
N GLU A 198 -13.64 -0.93 16.48
CA GLU A 198 -12.69 -2.00 16.77
C GLU A 198 -11.38 -1.80 16.02
N HIS A 199 -10.27 -2.28 16.59
CA HIS A 199 -8.99 -2.41 15.90
C HIS A 199 -8.59 -3.88 15.78
N TRP A 200 -7.80 -4.20 14.77
CA TRP A 200 -7.23 -5.53 14.64
C TRP A 200 -6.02 -5.68 15.57
N SER A 201 -5.92 -6.82 16.26
CA SER A 201 -4.67 -7.27 16.88
C SER A 201 -4.39 -8.73 16.58
N ARG A 202 -3.17 -9.19 16.89
CA ARG A 202 -2.79 -10.61 16.76
C ARG A 202 -3.64 -11.56 17.61
N ASP A 203 -4.31 -11.03 18.64
CA ASP A 203 -5.23 -11.77 19.53
C ASP A 203 -6.71 -11.68 19.08
N GLY A 204 -6.97 -11.03 17.94
CA GLY A 204 -8.30 -10.81 17.37
C GLY A 204 -8.79 -9.37 17.51
N TRP A 205 -10.07 -9.14 17.23
CA TRP A 205 -10.67 -7.81 17.28
C TRP A 205 -10.74 -7.28 18.71
N GLN A 206 -10.26 -6.04 18.88
CA GLN A 206 -10.23 -5.36 20.17
C GLN A 206 -11.10 -4.11 20.13
N PRO A 207 -11.85 -3.81 21.20
CA PRO A 207 -12.65 -2.58 21.27
C PRO A 207 -11.75 -1.34 21.27
N ALA A 208 -12.22 -0.28 20.61
CA ALA A 208 -11.49 0.97 20.38
C ALA A 208 -12.32 2.21 20.74
N ASP A 209 -13.37 2.09 21.56
CA ASP A 209 -14.26 3.19 21.97
C ASP A 209 -13.55 4.40 22.62
N HIS A 210 -12.30 4.21 23.05
CA HIS A 210 -11.45 5.21 23.70
C HIS A 210 -10.50 5.94 22.74
N LEU A 211 -10.48 5.55 21.46
CA LEU A 211 -9.61 6.08 20.42
C LEU A 211 -10.43 6.81 19.36
N SER A 212 -9.82 7.79 18.70
CA SER A 212 -10.34 8.32 17.44
C SER A 212 -10.23 7.28 16.32
N ILE A 213 -10.89 7.52 15.18
CA ILE A 213 -10.79 6.63 14.02
C ILE A 213 -9.35 6.56 13.50
N ARG A 214 -8.63 7.69 13.43
CA ARG A 214 -7.21 7.73 13.02
C ARG A 214 -6.34 6.88 13.94
N GLU A 215 -6.44 7.08 15.25
CA GLU A 215 -5.72 6.29 16.24
C GLU A 215 -6.07 4.80 16.18
N THR A 216 -7.34 4.46 15.93
CA THR A 216 -7.81 3.07 15.80
C THR A 216 -7.18 2.36 14.60
N VAL A 217 -7.11 3.03 13.45
CA VAL A 217 -6.45 2.49 12.24
C VAL A 217 -4.96 2.37 12.46
N ARG A 218 -4.31 3.42 12.97
CA ARG A 218 -2.87 3.41 13.28
C ARG A 218 -2.52 2.26 14.23
N LYS A 219 -3.33 2.03 15.26
CA LYS A 219 -3.13 0.93 16.20
C LYS A 219 -3.19 -0.45 15.54
N SER A 220 -4.11 -0.64 14.58
CA SER A 220 -4.18 -1.87 13.79
C SER A 220 -2.94 -2.06 12.91
N LEU A 221 -2.45 -0.99 12.29
CA LEU A 221 -1.25 -1.04 11.42
C LEU A 221 0.01 -1.39 12.23
N GLU A 222 0.16 -0.87 13.44
CA GLU A 222 1.21 -1.25 14.38
C GLU A 222 1.17 -2.75 14.69
N GLU A 223 -0.01 -3.28 15.04
CA GLU A 223 -0.20 -4.71 15.30
C GLU A 223 0.13 -5.57 14.06
N ILE A 224 -0.26 -5.11 12.86
CA ILE A 224 0.05 -5.79 11.60
C ILE A 224 1.56 -5.84 11.39
N LYS A 225 2.26 -4.70 11.53
CA LYS A 225 3.71 -4.64 11.38
C LYS A 225 4.41 -5.57 12.35
N GLU A 226 4.05 -5.52 13.63
CA GLU A 226 4.61 -6.39 14.66
C GLU A 226 4.36 -7.88 14.37
N PHE A 227 3.17 -8.25 13.90
CA PHE A 227 2.84 -9.62 13.50
C PHE A 227 3.81 -10.17 12.44
N TRP A 228 4.16 -9.35 11.44
CA TRP A 228 5.07 -9.74 10.36
C TRP A 228 6.54 -9.71 10.78
N LEU A 229 6.93 -8.76 11.63
CA LEU A 229 8.27 -8.69 12.20
C LEU A 229 8.59 -9.91 13.08
N GLU A 230 7.64 -10.35 13.92
CA GLU A 230 7.79 -11.57 14.74
C GLU A 230 8.00 -12.84 13.92
N ARG A 231 7.55 -12.85 12.66
CA ARG A 231 7.69 -13.95 11.71
C ARG A 231 8.90 -13.79 10.78
N GLU A 232 9.66 -12.71 10.95
CA GLU A 232 10.80 -12.35 10.10
C GLU A 232 10.42 -12.25 8.61
N PHE A 233 9.15 -11.92 8.32
CA PHE A 233 8.56 -11.93 6.98
C PHE A 233 8.23 -10.51 6.47
N TRP A 234 8.43 -9.48 7.30
CA TRP A 234 8.30 -8.07 6.91
C TRP A 234 9.33 -7.69 5.82
N PRO A 235 9.01 -6.71 4.94
CA PRO A 235 9.94 -6.25 3.92
C PRO A 235 11.30 -5.81 4.47
N GLY A 236 12.35 -6.09 3.70
CA GLY A 236 13.72 -5.74 4.06
C GLY A 236 14.08 -4.27 3.81
N THR A 237 13.27 -3.58 3.00
CA THR A 237 13.41 -2.15 2.70
C THR A 237 12.01 -1.55 2.72
N GLU A 238 11.86 -0.44 3.44
CA GLU A 238 10.59 0.27 3.55
C GLU A 238 10.56 1.44 2.54
N LEU A 239 9.40 1.78 1.98
CA LEU A 239 9.30 2.86 0.98
C LEU A 239 9.84 4.20 1.52
N ARG A 240 9.59 4.48 2.81
CA ARG A 240 10.13 5.63 3.53
C ARG A 240 11.66 5.70 3.52
N GLU A 241 12.36 4.57 3.52
CA GLU A 241 13.84 4.56 3.44
C GLU A 241 14.35 5.00 2.06
N LEU A 242 13.53 4.84 1.03
CA LEU A 242 13.85 5.23 -0.35
C LEU A 242 13.44 6.67 -0.64
N ASN A 243 12.26 7.07 -0.15
CA ASN A 243 11.59 8.31 -0.56
C ASN A 243 11.64 9.42 0.50
N GLY A 244 12.08 9.10 1.72
CA GLY A 244 12.10 10.05 2.84
C GLY A 244 10.77 10.13 3.57
N GLU A 245 10.62 11.15 4.42
CA GLU A 245 9.42 11.37 5.22
C GLU A 245 8.23 11.84 4.37
N ALA A 246 7.02 11.40 4.71
CA ALA A 246 5.79 11.88 4.05
C ALA A 246 5.43 13.33 4.41
N VAL A 247 5.98 13.82 5.52
CA VAL A 247 5.70 15.14 6.07
C VAL A 247 7.02 15.79 6.42
N LEU A 248 7.23 17.01 5.95
CA LEU A 248 8.45 17.75 6.24
C LEU A 248 8.33 18.38 7.64
N GLU A 249 9.19 17.97 8.57
CA GLU A 249 9.17 18.52 9.94
C GLU A 249 10.04 19.78 10.03
N PRO A 250 9.54 20.90 10.58
CA PRO A 250 10.34 22.09 10.80
C PRO A 250 11.37 21.87 11.92
N ASP A 251 12.52 22.54 11.81
CA ASP A 251 13.59 22.45 12.81
C ASP A 251 13.12 22.95 14.20
N GLU A 252 12.23 23.94 14.20
CA GLU A 252 11.52 24.41 15.38
C GLU A 252 10.01 24.18 15.19
N PRO A 253 9.31 23.54 16.15
CA PRO A 253 7.89 23.22 16.04
C PRO A 253 7.00 24.44 16.32
N ILE A 254 7.21 25.51 15.56
CA ILE A 254 6.53 26.80 15.70
C ILE A 254 6.14 27.39 14.34
N TYR A 255 5.12 28.23 14.33
CA TYR A 255 4.78 29.08 13.20
C TYR A 255 5.63 30.36 13.21
N ILE A 256 6.44 30.55 12.17
CA ILE A 256 7.31 31.72 12.03
C ILE A 256 6.49 33.01 11.91
N ASP A 257 5.37 32.96 11.19
CA ASP A 257 4.50 34.10 10.94
C ASP A 257 3.61 34.50 12.11
N ARG A 258 3.49 33.62 13.11
CA ARG A 258 2.75 33.91 14.35
C ARG A 258 3.67 34.26 15.52
N GLY A 259 4.93 34.60 15.26
CA GLY A 259 5.88 34.99 16.30
C GLY A 259 6.26 33.83 17.22
N GLY A 260 6.28 32.61 16.69
CA GLY A 260 6.69 31.42 17.42
C GLY A 260 5.59 30.72 18.20
N GLU A 261 4.32 30.91 17.82
CA GLU A 261 3.24 30.07 18.35
C GLU A 261 3.52 28.59 18.02
N PRO A 262 3.35 27.66 18.98
CA PRO A 262 3.67 26.26 18.77
C PRO A 262 2.69 25.58 17.80
N ILE A 263 3.21 24.66 17.00
CA ILE A 263 2.41 23.67 16.27
C ILE A 263 1.91 22.65 17.31
N SER A 264 0.60 22.55 17.48
CA SER A 264 0.02 21.87 18.65
C SER A 264 -0.37 20.42 18.40
N SER A 265 -0.46 20.02 17.13
CA SER A 265 -0.86 18.68 16.73
C SER A 265 -0.19 18.25 15.42
N ARG A 266 -0.29 16.95 15.10
CA ARG A 266 0.14 16.41 13.81
C ARG A 266 -0.69 16.96 12.66
N GLU A 267 -1.99 17.15 12.88
CA GLU A 267 -2.90 17.74 11.89
C GLU A 267 -2.50 19.18 11.57
N ASP A 268 -2.14 19.97 12.59
CA ASP A 268 -1.61 21.33 12.43
C ASP A 268 -0.33 21.36 11.57
N LEU A 269 0.53 20.33 11.70
CA LEU A 269 1.75 20.19 10.91
C LEU A 269 1.46 19.78 9.46
N GLU A 270 0.51 18.86 9.25
CA GLU A 270 0.07 18.40 7.93
C GLU A 270 -0.63 19.53 7.14
N ASP A 271 -1.32 20.44 7.83
CA ASP A 271 -1.95 21.64 7.26
C ASP A 271 -0.99 22.84 7.12
N ALA A 272 0.17 22.81 7.79
CA ALA A 272 1.14 23.90 7.74
C ALA A 272 1.76 24.04 6.35
N VAL A 273 2.14 25.26 5.99
CA VAL A 273 3.04 25.49 4.86
C VAL A 273 4.46 25.32 5.38
N VAL A 274 5.14 24.24 5.00
CA VAL A 274 6.53 24.00 5.40
C VAL A 274 7.45 24.21 4.20
N ARG A 275 8.54 24.95 4.40
CA ARG A 275 9.52 25.28 3.36
C ARG A 275 10.93 25.05 3.88
N GLU A 276 11.79 24.51 3.02
CA GLU A 276 13.22 24.34 3.26
C GLU A 276 14.01 25.52 2.69
N TYR A 277 14.97 26.02 3.45
CA TYR A 277 15.88 27.11 3.09
C TYR A 277 17.32 26.76 3.47
N GLU A 278 18.31 27.57 3.04
CA GLU A 278 19.73 27.38 3.41
C GLU A 278 19.99 27.27 4.93
N HIS A 279 19.09 27.81 5.76
CA HIS A 279 19.28 27.93 7.21
C HIS A 279 18.39 27.00 8.03
N GLY A 280 17.56 26.20 7.38
CA GLY A 280 16.68 25.26 8.05
C GLY A 280 15.32 25.11 7.38
N VAL A 281 14.50 24.28 8.02
CA VAL A 281 13.11 24.01 7.64
C VAL A 281 12.17 24.80 8.55
N TYR A 282 11.28 25.59 7.95
CA TYR A 282 10.37 26.47 8.68
C TYR A 282 8.91 26.24 8.31
N ALA A 283 8.03 26.40 9.29
CA ALA A 283 6.59 26.27 9.14
C ALA A 283 5.89 27.63 9.23
N PHE A 284 4.84 27.77 8.42
CA PHE A 284 3.97 28.94 8.33
C PHE A 284 2.50 28.50 8.35
N ASP A 285 1.64 29.36 8.88
CA ASP A 285 0.20 29.08 8.94
C ASP A 285 -0.50 29.25 7.58
N SER A 286 0.08 30.05 6.68
CA SER A 286 -0.48 30.24 5.32
C SER A 286 0.58 30.63 4.29
N GLU A 287 0.30 30.32 3.02
CA GLU A 287 1.19 30.67 1.89
C GLU A 287 1.39 32.18 1.76
N VAL A 288 0.30 32.96 1.95
CA VAL A 288 0.36 34.43 1.88
C VAL A 288 1.31 35.01 2.92
N GLN A 289 1.33 34.43 4.13
CA GLN A 289 2.24 34.87 5.18
C GLN A 289 3.66 34.38 4.92
N ALA A 290 3.84 33.15 4.43
CA ALA A 290 5.13 32.63 4.01
C ALA A 290 5.77 33.55 2.96
N ASP A 291 5.06 33.85 1.88
CA ASP A 291 5.52 34.74 0.80
C ASP A 291 5.82 36.16 1.30
N PHE A 292 4.98 36.69 2.21
CA PHE A 292 5.21 38.01 2.80
C PHE A 292 6.50 38.06 3.63
N ILE A 293 6.75 37.02 4.46
CA ILE A 293 7.97 36.93 5.27
C ILE A 293 9.18 36.72 4.38
N GLU A 294 9.11 35.84 3.40
CA GLU A 294 10.20 35.62 2.44
C GLU A 294 10.60 36.91 1.72
N TYR A 295 9.60 37.66 1.24
CA TYR A 295 9.84 38.95 0.59
C TYR A 295 10.45 39.98 1.55
N ARG A 296 9.91 40.09 2.76
CA ARG A 296 10.34 41.07 3.77
C ARG A 296 11.75 40.79 4.28
N GLU A 297 12.03 39.54 4.62
CA GLU A 297 13.28 39.10 5.25
C GLU A 297 14.33 38.66 4.20
N ARG A 298 13.98 38.72 2.90
CA ARG A 298 14.85 38.38 1.76
C ARG A 298 15.41 36.95 1.83
N TRP A 299 14.62 36.01 2.34
CA TRP A 299 15.03 34.60 2.43
C TRP A 299 15.30 33.97 1.05
N LEU A 300 14.77 34.57 -0.02
CA LEU A 300 15.02 34.19 -1.41
C LEU A 300 16.34 34.76 -2.00
N GLU A 301 17.06 35.66 -1.31
CA GLU A 301 18.31 36.26 -1.82
C GLU A 301 19.54 35.38 -1.51
N LYS A 302 19.62 34.20 -2.14
CA LYS A 302 20.86 33.47 -2.52
C LYS A 302 20.50 32.27 -3.43
N LEU A 303 20.10 32.56 -4.67
CA LEU A 303 20.29 31.65 -5.80
C LEU A 303 21.61 32.01 -6.51
#